data_AF-A0AA39MHY5-F1
#
_entry.id   AF-A0AA39MHY5-F1
#
_cell.length_a   1.000
_cell.length_b   1.000
_cell.length_c   1.000
_cell.angle_alpha   90.00
_cell.angle_beta   90.00
_cell.angle_gamma   90.00
#
_symmetry.space_group_name_H-M   'P 1'
#
loop_
_entity.id
_entity.type
_entity.pdbx_description
1 polymer ?
#
loop_
_entity_poly.entity_id
_entity_poly.type
_entity_poly.pdbx_seq_one_letter_code
_entity_poly.pdbx_strand_id
1 'polypeptide(L)'
;FQHSQPRIHSEKHSPNEKMEEVLEAINRLYDSFGHFACEFLKDFPRRSDKDNHSNLHRCMAPCFLSGQTSQKPIHVVTLMYNHRYSNPSFRSQYRSERDLSYSGTHDPFNIRHCRPALSCWATQLVRNHLHNAVGRLTQNNPLDPDFHVRLAASANKRSKKSHLITWDDLKNFGIEQLASP
;
A
#
# COMPACT_ATOMS: atom_id res chain seq x y z
N PHE A 1 -17.80 57.09 -2.28
CA PHE A 1 -18.42 55.99 -3.03
C PHE A 1 -17.33 55.06 -3.54
N GLN A 2 -17.08 53.96 -2.84
CA GLN A 2 -16.11 52.93 -3.28
C GLN A 2 -16.82 52.04 -4.29
N HIS A 3 -16.35 52.05 -5.54
CA HIS A 3 -16.80 51.13 -6.57
C HIS A 3 -16.42 49.71 -6.18
N SER A 4 -17.43 48.92 -5.80
CA SER A 4 -17.34 47.48 -5.68
C SER A 4 -17.01 46.91 -7.06
N GLN A 5 -15.80 46.39 -7.24
CA GLN A 5 -15.49 45.64 -8.46
C GLN A 5 -16.42 44.41 -8.53
N PRO A 6 -17.00 44.12 -9.70
CA PRO A 6 -17.83 42.92 -9.86
C PRO A 6 -16.94 41.69 -9.66
N ARG A 7 -17.39 40.76 -8.81
CA ARG A 7 -16.81 39.42 -8.73
C ARG A 7 -16.95 38.81 -10.13
N ILE A 8 -15.86 38.78 -10.87
CA ILE A 8 -15.74 38.00 -12.09
C ILE A 8 -15.95 36.55 -11.63
N HIS A 9 -17.12 36.01 -11.92
CA HIS A 9 -17.35 34.58 -11.78
C HIS A 9 -16.31 33.90 -12.67
N SER A 10 -15.33 33.22 -12.08
CA SER A 10 -14.47 32.33 -12.84
C SER A 10 -15.39 31.35 -13.56
N GLU A 11 -15.23 31.22 -14.88
CA GLU A 11 -15.97 30.23 -15.65
C GLU A 11 -15.88 28.88 -14.94
N LYS A 12 -17.03 28.22 -14.78
CA LYS A 12 -17.07 26.92 -14.11
C LYS A 12 -16.40 25.92 -15.04
N HIS A 13 -15.09 25.75 -14.89
CA HIS A 13 -14.35 24.74 -15.63
C HIS A 13 -15.00 23.37 -15.47
N SER A 14 -15.18 22.69 -16.59
CA SER A 14 -15.65 21.31 -16.58
C SER A 14 -14.63 20.42 -15.83
N PRO A 15 -15.05 19.27 -15.27
CA PRO A 15 -14.11 18.35 -14.62
C PRO A 15 -12.93 17.95 -15.51
N ASN A 16 -13.15 17.87 -16.83
CA ASN A 16 -12.11 17.54 -17.80
C ASN A 16 -11.13 18.69 -18.01
N GLU A 17 -11.60 19.94 -18.09
CA GLU A 17 -10.71 21.11 -18.18
C GLU A 17 -9.82 21.25 -16.94
N LYS A 18 -10.40 21.04 -15.75
CA LYS A 18 -9.63 21.04 -14.50
C LYS A 18 -8.56 19.95 -14.49
N MET A 19 -8.88 18.77 -15.05
CA MET A 19 -7.93 17.68 -15.16
C MET A 19 -6.80 18.03 -16.14
N GLU A 20 -7.14 18.58 -17.31
CA GLU A 20 -6.16 18.95 -18.33
C GLU A 20 -5.17 19.99 -17.80
N GLU A 21 -5.66 21.04 -17.12
CA GLU A 21 -4.81 22.07 -16.52
C GLU A 21 -3.80 21.47 -15.52
N VAL A 22 -4.23 20.52 -14.70
CA VAL A 22 -3.35 19.83 -13.74
C VAL A 22 -2.34 18.95 -14.47
N LEU A 23 -2.76 18.23 -15.51
CA LEU A 23 -1.86 17.38 -16.31
C LEU A 23 -0.81 18.21 -17.05
N GLU A 24 -1.19 19.34 -17.62
CA GLU A 24 -0.26 20.30 -18.24
C GLU A 24 0.75 20.84 -17.23
N ALA A 25 0.29 21.22 -16.03
CA ALA A 25 1.18 21.69 -14.97
C ALA A 25 2.17 20.60 -14.54
N ILE A 26 1.72 19.35 -14.39
CA ILE A 26 2.59 18.21 -14.06
C ILE A 26 3.61 17.98 -15.18
N ASN A 27 3.16 17.92 -16.44
CA ASN A 27 4.03 17.68 -17.59
C ASN A 27 5.07 18.79 -17.81
N ARG A 28 4.77 20.02 -17.37
CA ARG A 28 5.71 21.16 -17.41
C ARG A 28 6.73 21.15 -16.27
N LEU A 29 6.32 20.73 -15.07
CA LEU A 29 7.12 20.89 -13.85
C LEU A 29 7.84 19.60 -13.42
N TYR A 30 7.40 18.44 -13.89
CA TYR A 30 7.93 17.13 -13.50
C TYR A 30 8.09 16.24 -14.74
N ASP A 31 9.05 15.30 -14.68
CA ASP A 31 9.31 14.37 -15.79
C ASP A 31 8.14 13.39 -16.04
N SER A 32 7.34 13.14 -15.00
CA SER A 32 6.17 12.26 -15.09
C SER A 32 5.21 12.47 -13.92
N PHE A 33 3.99 11.96 -14.06
CA PHE A 33 3.05 11.82 -12.95
C PHE A 33 3.65 11.01 -11.78
N GLY A 34 4.47 9.99 -12.08
CA GLY A 34 5.13 9.18 -11.05
C GLY A 34 6.12 10.00 -10.21
N HIS A 35 6.91 10.86 -10.85
CA HIS A 35 7.82 11.78 -10.15
C HIS A 35 7.03 12.73 -9.24
N PHE A 36 5.97 13.36 -9.77
CA PHE A 36 5.07 14.20 -8.96
C PHE A 36 4.48 13.43 -7.77
N ALA A 37 3.94 12.23 -7.99
CA ALA A 37 3.31 11.43 -6.95
C ALA A 37 4.31 11.03 -5.84
N CYS A 38 5.56 10.69 -6.18
CA CYS A 38 6.60 10.39 -5.22
C CYS A 38 6.94 11.60 -4.34
N GLU A 39 7.09 12.80 -4.91
CA GLU A 39 7.34 14.01 -4.13
C GLU A 39 6.10 14.45 -3.33
N PHE A 40 4.89 14.25 -3.86
CA PHE A 40 3.65 14.52 -3.13
C PHE A 40 3.45 13.58 -1.93
N LEU A 41 3.82 12.30 -2.06
CA LEU A 41 3.66 11.30 -1.00
C LEU A 41 4.89 11.14 -0.09
N LYS A 42 5.92 11.96 -0.29
CA LYS A 42 7.15 11.91 0.50
C LYS A 42 6.85 12.18 1.98
N ASP A 43 7.41 11.35 2.84
CA ASP A 43 7.22 11.47 4.28
C ASP A 43 7.72 12.82 4.81
N PHE A 44 6.97 13.36 5.76
CA PHE A 44 7.40 14.56 6.47
C PHE A 44 8.61 14.25 7.35
N PRO A 45 9.61 15.15 7.40
CA PRO A 45 10.77 14.96 8.25
C PRO A 45 10.37 14.74 9.71
N ARG A 46 11.12 13.89 10.42
CA ARG A 46 10.95 13.72 11.87
C ARG A 46 11.36 15.01 12.58
N ARG A 47 10.91 15.17 13.83
CA ARG A 47 10.91 16.40 14.68
C ARG A 47 12.23 17.20 14.81
N SER A 48 13.31 16.86 14.14
CA SER A 48 14.60 17.59 14.15
C SER A 48 15.00 18.19 12.79
N ASP A 49 14.37 17.79 11.69
CA ASP A 49 14.77 18.24 10.36
C ASP A 49 13.89 19.40 9.88
N LYS A 50 14.50 20.34 9.15
CA LYS A 50 13.78 21.48 8.57
C LYS A 50 12.79 20.96 7.52
N ASP A 51 11.51 21.10 7.84
CA ASP A 51 10.46 20.72 6.91
C ASP A 51 10.31 21.74 5.78
N ASN A 52 10.74 21.33 4.59
CA ASN A 52 10.69 22.15 3.37
C ASN A 52 9.34 22.08 2.65
N HIS A 53 8.38 21.29 3.13
CA HIS A 53 7.07 21.18 2.49
C HIS A 53 6.26 22.48 2.63
N SER A 54 5.50 22.80 1.59
CA SER A 54 4.60 23.96 1.61
C SER A 54 3.40 23.70 2.56
N ASN A 55 2.75 24.78 3.01
CA ASN A 55 1.53 24.66 3.81
C ASN A 55 0.43 23.89 3.08
N LEU A 56 0.36 24.01 1.75
CA LEU A 56 -0.60 23.29 0.93
C LEU A 56 -0.33 21.78 0.94
N HIS A 57 0.93 21.38 0.78
CA HIS A 57 1.34 19.97 0.83
C HIS A 57 1.04 19.34 2.19
N ARG A 58 1.37 20.05 3.28
CA ARG A 58 1.04 19.65 4.67
C ARG A 58 -0.45 19.51 4.94
N CYS A 59 -1.29 20.22 4.20
CA CYS A 59 -2.74 20.10 4.31
C CYS A 59 -3.24 18.90 3.49
N MET A 60 -2.86 18.83 2.22
CA MET A 60 -3.44 17.88 1.27
C MET A 60 -3.01 16.44 1.49
N ALA A 61 -1.71 16.17 1.65
CA ALA A 61 -1.20 14.79 1.73
C ALA A 61 -1.74 14.06 2.98
N PRO A 62 -1.71 14.64 4.20
CA PRO A 62 -2.32 14.00 5.37
C PRO A 62 -3.83 13.83 5.25
N CYS A 63 -4.57 14.82 4.72
CA CYS A 63 -6.02 14.69 4.53
C CYS A 63 -6.37 13.53 3.60
N PHE A 64 -5.59 13.34 2.52
CA PHE A 64 -5.77 12.23 1.61
C PHE A 64 -5.44 10.89 2.28
N LEU A 65 -4.27 10.77 2.91
CA LEU A 65 -3.79 9.51 3.50
C LEU A 65 -4.57 9.09 4.75
N SER A 66 -5.10 10.04 5.52
CA SER A 66 -5.95 9.77 6.70
C SER A 66 -7.41 9.47 6.34
N GLY A 67 -7.79 9.53 5.06
CA GLY A 67 -9.14 9.19 4.59
C GLY A 67 -10.19 10.27 4.87
N GLN A 68 -9.78 11.51 5.12
CA GLN A 68 -10.70 12.66 5.31
C GLN A 68 -11.28 13.17 3.99
N THR A 69 -10.74 12.70 2.86
CA THR A 69 -11.23 13.03 1.52
C THR A 69 -12.30 12.02 1.06
N SER A 70 -13.17 12.45 0.15
CA SER A 70 -14.22 11.58 -0.43
C SER A 70 -13.64 10.39 -1.19
N GLN A 71 -12.49 10.59 -1.85
CA GLN A 71 -11.75 9.55 -2.56
C GLN A 71 -10.59 9.06 -1.71
N LYS A 72 -10.72 7.84 -1.19
CA LYS A 72 -9.71 7.23 -0.32
C LYS A 72 -8.53 6.70 -1.13
N PRO A 73 -7.33 6.57 -0.53
CA PRO A 73 -6.15 6.01 -1.21
C PRO A 73 -6.41 4.63 -1.84
N ILE A 74 -7.20 3.78 -1.17
CA ILE A 74 -7.55 2.45 -1.69
C ILE A 74 -8.36 2.51 -3.00
N HIS A 75 -9.16 3.56 -3.23
CA HIS A 75 -9.86 3.73 -4.51
C HIS A 75 -8.86 3.95 -5.66
N VAL A 76 -7.84 4.78 -5.42
CA VAL A 76 -6.78 5.04 -6.40
C VAL A 76 -5.99 3.77 -6.69
N VAL A 77 -5.56 3.04 -5.66
CA VAL A 77 -4.86 1.75 -5.82
C VAL A 77 -5.72 0.74 -6.59
N THR A 78 -7.02 0.68 -6.31
CA THR A 78 -7.96 -0.21 -7.02
C THR A 78 -8.10 0.17 -8.49
N LEU A 79 -8.20 1.46 -8.81
CA LEU A 79 -8.23 1.96 -10.19
C LEU A 79 -6.93 1.64 -10.92
N MET A 80 -5.78 1.88 -10.29
CA MET A 80 -4.47 1.51 -10.84
C MET A 80 -4.39 0.00 -11.12
N TYR A 81 -4.78 -0.83 -10.15
CA TYR A 81 -4.75 -2.28 -10.29
C TYR A 81 -5.64 -2.76 -11.44
N ASN A 82 -6.88 -2.28 -11.52
CA ASN A 82 -7.85 -2.72 -12.53
C ASN A 82 -7.65 -2.10 -13.92
N HIS A 83 -6.79 -1.09 -14.05
CA HIS A 83 -6.58 -0.40 -15.32
C HIS A 83 -6.11 -1.34 -16.43
N ARG A 84 -6.58 -1.15 -17.67
CA ARG A 84 -6.23 -2.04 -18.79
C ARG A 84 -4.73 -2.07 -19.11
N TYR A 85 -4.03 -0.97 -18.86
CA TYR A 85 -2.58 -0.85 -19.09
C TYR A 85 -1.73 -1.21 -17.87
N SER A 86 -2.34 -1.57 -16.73
CA SER A 86 -1.57 -1.95 -15.55
C SER A 86 -0.96 -3.35 -15.64
N ASN A 87 -1.39 -4.17 -16.61
CA ASN A 87 -0.89 -5.53 -16.81
C ASN A 87 -0.21 -5.62 -18.19
N PRO A 88 0.89 -6.38 -18.34
CA PRO A 88 1.51 -6.56 -19.65
C PRO A 88 0.52 -7.14 -20.65
N SER A 89 0.50 -6.60 -21.87
CA SER A 89 -0.21 -7.22 -23.00
C SER A 89 0.45 -8.54 -23.40
N PHE A 90 -0.29 -9.45 -24.02
CA PHE A 90 0.27 -10.70 -24.58
C PHE A 90 1.34 -10.47 -25.65
N ARG A 91 1.32 -9.30 -26.30
CA ARG A 91 2.32 -8.89 -27.30
C ARG A 91 3.46 -8.07 -26.70
N SER A 92 3.45 -7.80 -25.40
CA SER A 92 4.50 -7.03 -24.73
C SER A 92 5.77 -7.86 -24.60
N GLN A 93 6.93 -7.24 -24.79
CA GLN A 93 8.23 -7.85 -24.46
C GLN A 93 8.36 -8.17 -22.96
N TYR A 94 7.55 -7.52 -22.11
CA TYR A 94 7.52 -7.72 -20.66
C TYR A 94 6.40 -8.68 -20.21
N ARG A 95 5.93 -9.56 -21.11
CA ARG A 95 4.86 -10.52 -20.79
C ARG A 95 5.20 -11.38 -19.55
N SER A 96 6.47 -11.76 -19.40
CA SER A 96 6.96 -12.57 -18.28
C SER A 96 6.81 -11.90 -16.92
N GLU A 97 6.64 -10.57 -16.84
CA GLU A 97 6.36 -9.89 -15.56
C GLU A 97 5.05 -10.37 -14.92
N ARG A 98 4.13 -10.93 -15.71
CA ARG A 98 2.91 -11.56 -15.19
C ARG A 98 3.22 -12.69 -14.22
N ASP A 99 4.27 -13.46 -14.49
CA ASP A 99 4.66 -14.62 -13.69
C ASP A 99 5.34 -14.19 -12.37
N LEU A 100 5.75 -12.93 -12.27
CA LEU A 100 6.27 -12.33 -11.04
C LEU A 100 5.16 -11.88 -10.08
N SER A 101 3.90 -11.94 -10.52
CA SER A 101 2.75 -11.69 -9.63
C SER A 101 2.82 -12.65 -8.46
N TYR A 102 2.68 -12.12 -7.25
CA TYR A 102 2.76 -12.89 -6.01
C TYR A 102 4.13 -13.52 -5.72
N SER A 103 5.21 -13.06 -6.36
CA SER A 103 6.56 -13.48 -5.99
C SER A 103 6.91 -13.00 -4.58
N GLY A 104 7.28 -13.94 -3.71
CA GLY A 104 7.72 -13.63 -2.35
C GLY A 104 9.16 -13.13 -2.25
N THR A 105 9.96 -13.23 -3.32
CA THR A 105 11.41 -12.97 -3.31
C THR A 105 11.87 -11.90 -4.29
N HIS A 106 11.08 -11.60 -5.32
CA HIS A 106 11.47 -10.66 -6.35
C HIS A 106 11.19 -9.22 -5.92
N ASP A 107 12.10 -8.28 -6.12
CA ASP A 107 11.86 -6.89 -5.74
C ASP A 107 10.73 -6.26 -6.57
N PRO A 108 9.61 -5.80 -5.95
CA PRO A 108 8.49 -5.20 -6.68
C PRO A 108 8.86 -3.90 -7.40
N PHE A 109 9.91 -3.18 -6.99
CA PHE A 109 10.35 -1.94 -7.66
C PHE A 109 10.99 -2.18 -9.03
N ASN A 110 11.43 -3.41 -9.31
CA ASN A 110 12.00 -3.79 -10.60
C ASN A 110 10.95 -4.28 -11.62
N ILE A 111 9.68 -4.39 -11.21
CA ILE A 111 8.57 -4.80 -12.08
C ILE A 111 7.95 -3.54 -12.70
N ARG A 112 7.92 -3.45 -14.03
CA ARG A 112 7.48 -2.23 -14.73
C ARG A 112 5.97 -2.02 -14.68
N HIS A 113 5.21 -3.11 -14.79
CA HIS A 113 3.76 -3.02 -14.84
C HIS A 113 3.15 -2.99 -13.43
N CYS A 114 2.22 -2.06 -13.23
CA CYS A 114 1.62 -1.77 -11.93
C CYS A 114 0.94 -2.99 -11.28
N ARG A 115 0.15 -3.78 -12.03
CA ARG A 115 -0.59 -4.92 -11.48
C ARG A 115 0.31 -6.04 -10.93
N PRO A 116 1.29 -6.58 -11.68
CA PRO A 116 2.21 -7.57 -11.12
C PRO A 116 3.07 -6.97 -10.00
N ALA A 117 3.51 -5.71 -10.10
CA ALA A 117 4.27 -5.03 -9.06
C ALA A 117 3.49 -4.91 -7.74
N LEU A 118 2.24 -4.44 -7.78
CA LEU A 118 1.37 -4.33 -6.62
C LEU A 118 1.08 -5.71 -5.99
N SER A 119 0.86 -6.73 -6.82
CA SER A 119 0.59 -8.10 -6.33
C SER A 119 1.82 -8.70 -5.63
N CYS A 120 3.01 -8.48 -6.22
CA CYS A 120 4.29 -8.87 -5.64
C CYS A 120 4.52 -8.16 -4.28
N TRP A 121 4.36 -6.83 -4.25
CA TRP A 121 4.48 -6.04 -3.02
C TRP A 121 3.51 -6.49 -1.92
N ALA A 122 2.23 -6.66 -2.25
CA ALA A 122 1.22 -7.13 -1.29
C ALA A 122 1.56 -8.50 -0.71
N THR A 123 2.08 -9.41 -1.55
CA THR A 123 2.49 -10.75 -1.09
C THR A 123 3.65 -10.68 -0.12
N GLN A 124 4.62 -9.79 -0.37
CA GLN A 124 5.75 -9.59 0.54
C GLN A 124 5.32 -8.98 1.86
N LEU A 125 4.37 -8.03 1.87
CA LEU A 125 3.80 -7.51 3.10
C LEU A 125 3.16 -8.61 3.95
N VAL A 126 2.31 -9.43 3.34
CA VAL A 126 1.64 -10.55 4.03
C VAL A 126 2.67 -11.56 4.52
N ARG A 127 3.66 -11.90 3.70
CA ARG A 127 4.76 -12.81 4.06
C ARG A 127 5.53 -12.29 5.27
N ASN A 128 5.93 -11.02 5.26
CA ASN A 128 6.69 -10.41 6.33
C ASN A 128 5.88 -10.37 7.63
N HIS A 129 4.58 -10.04 7.53
CA HIS A 129 3.67 -10.07 8.66
C HIS A 129 3.54 -11.49 9.24
N LEU A 130 3.29 -12.49 8.39
CA LEU A 130 3.18 -13.90 8.80
C LEU A 130 4.47 -14.42 9.43
N HIS A 131 5.63 -14.13 8.82
CA HIS A 131 6.93 -14.52 9.36
C HIS A 131 7.16 -13.93 10.76
N ASN A 132 6.81 -12.66 10.95
CA ASN A 132 6.93 -11.99 12.25
C ASN A 132 5.93 -12.55 13.27
N ALA A 133 4.68 -12.81 12.86
CA ALA A 133 3.66 -13.40 13.72
C ALA A 133 4.06 -14.81 14.18
N VAL A 134 4.50 -15.68 13.27
CA VAL A 134 5.03 -17.01 13.61
C VAL A 134 6.27 -16.88 14.50
N GLY A 135 7.18 -15.97 14.18
CA GLY A 135 8.35 -15.67 15.01
C GLY A 135 7.95 -15.36 16.46
N ARG A 136 6.99 -14.45 16.66
CA ARG A 136 6.45 -14.12 18.00
C ARG A 136 5.82 -15.34 18.68
N LEU A 137 5.00 -16.12 17.98
CA LEU A 137 4.37 -17.32 18.53
C LEU A 137 5.37 -18.42 18.95
N THR A 138 6.54 -18.44 18.30
CA THR A 138 7.62 -19.38 18.64
C THR A 138 8.60 -18.87 19.70
N GLN A 139 8.48 -17.60 20.12
CA GLN A 139 9.31 -17.05 21.18
C GLN A 139 8.87 -17.61 22.54
N ASN A 140 9.83 -18.17 23.28
CA ASN A 140 9.62 -18.66 24.63
C ASN A 140 9.69 -17.50 25.64
N ASN A 141 8.77 -16.55 25.57
CA ASN A 141 8.69 -15.44 26.50
C ASN A 141 7.43 -15.53 27.39
N PRO A 142 7.53 -16.07 28.61
CA PRO A 142 6.39 -16.26 29.51
C PRO A 142 5.76 -14.98 30.04
N LEU A 143 6.30 -13.80 29.69
CA LEU A 143 5.77 -12.49 30.06
C LEU A 143 5.06 -11.77 28.90
N ASP A 144 5.04 -12.36 27.70
CA ASP A 144 4.32 -11.81 26.55
C ASP A 144 2.81 -12.13 26.69
N PRO A 145 1.89 -11.16 26.60
CA PRO A 145 0.45 -11.42 26.65
C PRO A 145 -0.02 -12.39 25.56
N ASP A 146 0.69 -12.49 24.43
CA ASP A 146 0.38 -13.43 23.33
C ASP A 146 1.12 -14.78 23.48
N PHE A 147 1.74 -15.05 24.64
CA PHE A 147 2.48 -16.27 24.90
C PHE A 147 1.58 -17.50 25.06
N HIS A 148 1.53 -18.34 24.03
CA HIS A 148 0.86 -19.63 24.12
C HIS A 148 1.84 -20.76 24.47
N VAL A 149 1.78 -21.22 25.72
CA VAL A 149 2.58 -22.34 26.28
C VAL A 149 2.56 -23.60 25.40
N ARG A 150 1.44 -23.86 24.69
CA ARG A 150 1.29 -25.01 23.78
C ARG A 150 2.17 -24.92 22.53
N LEU A 151 2.42 -23.72 22.01
CA LEU A 151 3.26 -23.49 20.82
C LEU A 151 4.74 -23.52 21.17
N ALA A 152 5.12 -22.95 22.32
CA ALA A 152 6.45 -23.06 22.92
C ALA A 152 6.91 -24.53 23.12
N ALA A 153 6.00 -25.39 23.57
CA ALA A 153 6.26 -26.83 23.75
C ALA A 153 6.34 -27.63 22.43
N SER A 154 5.78 -27.09 21.33
CA SER A 154 5.88 -27.67 19.98
C SER A 154 7.22 -27.33 19.33
N ALA A 155 7.68 -26.07 19.47
CA ALA A 155 8.98 -25.61 18.95
C ALA A 155 10.17 -26.23 19.69
N ASN A 156 10.09 -26.32 21.02
CA ASN A 156 11.04 -27.07 21.84
C ASN A 156 10.63 -28.54 21.86
N LYS A 157 11.03 -29.36 20.87
CA LYS A 157 10.79 -30.84 20.73
C LYS A 157 10.64 -31.65 22.05
N ARG A 158 9.58 -31.40 22.82
CA ARG A 158 9.24 -32.02 24.11
C ARG A 158 7.73 -32.19 24.26
N SER A 159 6.96 -32.02 23.19
CA SER A 159 5.62 -32.60 23.10
C SER A 159 5.73 -34.06 22.68
N LYS A 160 5.45 -34.98 23.60
CA LYS A 160 5.30 -36.43 23.31
C LYS A 160 4.01 -36.77 22.56
N LYS A 161 3.21 -35.79 22.12
CA LYS A 161 2.03 -35.98 21.28
C LYS A 161 1.88 -34.81 20.30
N SER A 162 2.57 -34.88 19.16
CA SER A 162 2.25 -34.04 18.01
C SER A 162 0.96 -34.56 17.38
N HIS A 163 -0.13 -33.78 17.40
CA HIS A 163 -1.23 -34.04 16.47
C HIS A 163 -0.76 -33.65 15.07
N LEU A 164 -0.82 -34.61 14.15
CA LEU A 164 -0.53 -34.38 12.75
C LEU A 164 -1.64 -33.49 12.20
N ILE A 165 -1.31 -32.26 11.81
CA ILE A 165 -2.26 -31.32 11.21
C ILE A 165 -2.69 -31.91 9.86
N THR A 166 -3.99 -32.08 9.66
CA THR A 166 -4.57 -32.60 8.43
C THR A 166 -4.97 -31.47 7.48
N TRP A 167 -5.16 -31.81 6.21
CA TRP A 167 -5.58 -30.82 5.20
C TRP A 167 -6.92 -30.16 5.50
N ASP A 168 -7.80 -30.81 6.26
CA ASP A 168 -9.09 -30.23 6.65
C ASP A 168 -8.93 -29.20 7.78
N ASP A 169 -7.91 -29.33 8.63
CA ASP A 169 -7.55 -28.30 9.61
C ASP A 169 -7.05 -27.02 8.92
N LEU A 170 -6.28 -27.17 7.83
CA LEU A 170 -5.82 -26.06 6.99
C LEU A 170 -6.96 -25.37 6.23
N LYS A 171 -7.97 -26.12 5.77
CA LYS A 171 -9.15 -25.54 5.10
C LYS A 171 -10.02 -24.73 6.05
N ASN A 172 -10.06 -25.12 7.32
CA ASN A 172 -10.82 -24.44 8.37
C ASN A 172 -10.03 -23.34 9.08
N PHE A 173 -8.76 -23.15 8.70
CA PHE A 173 -7.91 -22.10 9.25
C PHE A 173 -8.30 -20.73 8.68
N GLY A 174 -8.96 -19.93 9.51
CA GLY A 174 -9.29 -18.54 9.21
C GLY A 174 -8.33 -17.60 9.93
N ILE A 175 -7.81 -16.58 9.23
CA ILE A 175 -6.95 -15.54 9.83
C ILE A 175 -7.66 -14.83 11.00
N GLU A 176 -8.98 -14.75 10.97
CA GLU A 176 -9.80 -14.17 12.05
C GLU A 176 -9.68 -14.93 13.39
N GLN A 177 -9.30 -16.21 13.37
CA GLN A 177 -9.12 -17.03 14.58
C GLN A 177 -7.81 -16.70 15.33
N LEU A 178 -6.88 -15.97 14.71
CA LEU A 178 -5.66 -15.48 15.37
C LEU A 178 -5.89 -14.18 16.16
N ALA A 179 -7.06 -13.55 16.02
CA ALA A 179 -7.36 -12.23 16.58
C ALA A 179 -8.32 -12.29 17.79
N SER A 180 -8.66 -13.48 18.30
CA SER A 180 -9.47 -13.62 19.51
C SER A 180 -8.56 -13.89 20.72
N PRO A 181 -8.70 -13.12 21.82
CA PRO A 181 -7.88 -13.23 23.02
C PRO A 181 -8.05 -14.57 23.75
#